data_AF-A0A945L5M7-F1
#
_entry.id   AF-A0A945L5M7-F1
#
_cell.length_a   1.000
_cell.length_b   1.000
_cell.length_c   1.000
_cell.angle_alpha   90.00
_cell.angle_beta   90.00
_cell.angle_gamma   90.00
#
_symmetry.space_group_name_H-M   'P 1'
#
loop_
_entity.id
_entity.type
_entity.pdbx_description
1 polymer ?
#
loop_
_entity_poly.entity_id
_entity_poly.type
_entity_poly.pdbx_seq_one_letter_code
_entity_poly.pdbx_strand_id
1 'polypeptide(L)' 'MYSLSPFFIYFFTHFLRTQEHPNILIIFTNEQGYGDVGCYGNENLYTPRFDQLAKERPRFTNFYAQPICDP' A
#
# COMPACT_ATOMS: atom_id res chain seq x y z
N MET A 1 -12.60 27.61 -35.11
CA MET A 1 -12.76 28.07 -33.72
C MET A 1 -13.74 27.13 -33.03
N TYR A 2 -13.25 26.08 -32.37
CA TYR A 2 -14.11 25.16 -31.62
C TYR A 2 -14.32 25.71 -30.22
N SER A 3 -15.53 26.17 -29.93
CA SER A 3 -15.94 26.58 -28.59
C SER A 3 -16.07 25.33 -27.72
N LEU A 4 -15.10 25.10 -26.84
CA LEU A 4 -15.16 24.03 -25.85
C LEU A 4 -16.28 24.36 -24.85
N SER A 5 -17.32 23.51 -24.85
CA SER A 5 -18.47 23.64 -23.95
C SER A 5 -18.02 23.69 -22.48
N PRO A 6 -18.53 24.64 -21.66
CA PRO A 6 -18.17 24.76 -20.24
C PRO A 6 -18.55 23.53 -19.40
N PHE A 7 -19.36 22.61 -19.94
CA PHE A 7 -19.65 21.31 -19.32
C PHE A 7 -18.43 20.39 -19.22
N PHE A 8 -17.45 20.54 -20.12
CA PHE A 8 -16.27 19.66 -20.13
C PHE A 8 -15.29 19.96 -18.97
N ILE A 9 -15.30 21.19 -18.46
CA ILE A 9 -14.45 21.62 -17.34
C ILE A 9 -15.06 21.17 -16.00
N TYR A 10 -16.39 21.20 -15.86
CA TYR A 10 -17.08 20.89 -14.61
C TYR A 10 -17.00 19.41 -14.21
N PHE A 11 -16.83 18.51 -15.17
CA PHE A 11 -16.71 17.07 -14.92
C PHE A 11 -15.32 16.67 -14.36
N PHE A 12 -14.29 17.48 -14.64
CA PHE A 12 -12.91 17.19 -14.21
C PHE A 12 -12.58 17.68 -12.79
N THR A 13 -13.44 18.50 -12.19
CA THR A 13 -13.29 19.03 -10.82
C THR A 13 -13.86 18.11 -9.74
N HIS A 14 -14.05 16.81 -10.01
CA HIS A 14 -14.36 15.83 -8.96
C HIS A 14 -13.15 15.72 -8.01
N PHE A 15 -13.26 16.47 -6.92
CA PHE A 15 -12.45 16.52 -5.71
C PHE A 15 -11.59 15.27 -5.45
N LEU A 16 -10.27 15.42 -5.54
CA LEU A 16 -9.36 14.64 -4.70
C LEU A 16 -9.51 15.14 -3.26
N ARG A 17 -10.51 14.62 -2.54
CA ARG A 17 -10.69 14.92 -1.12
C ARG A 17 -9.62 14.14 -0.35
N THR A 18 -8.52 14.81 -0.04
CA THR A 18 -7.58 14.31 0.96
C THR A 18 -8.31 14.17 2.30
N GLN A 19 -8.13 13.05 3.00
CA GLN A 19 -8.59 12.92 4.37
C GLN A 19 -7.69 13.82 5.23
N GLU A 20 -8.25 14.88 5.81
CA GLU A 20 -7.49 15.81 6.67
C GLU A 20 -6.86 15.08 7.87
N HIS A 21 -7.50 14.00 8.31
CA HIS A 21 -7.06 13.14 9.40
C HIS A 21 -7.16 11.67 8.99
N PRO A 22 -6.15 11.10 8.31
CA PRO A 22 -6.15 9.69 7.99
C PRO A 22 -6.00 8.85 9.26
N ASN A 23 -6.71 7.72 9.33
CA ASN A 23 -6.45 6.71 10.36
C ASN A 23 -5.18 5.95 9.99
N ILE A 24 -4.22 5.89 10.90
CA ILE A 24 -2.95 5.19 10.70
C ILE A 24 -2.99 3.88 11.50
N LEU A 25 -2.84 2.75 10.81
CA LEU A 25 -2.70 1.43 11.41
C LEU A 25 -1.27 0.93 11.16
N ILE A 26 -0.53 0.66 12.24
CA ILE A 26 0.78 0.03 12.17
C ILE A 26 0.61 -1.43 12.57
N ILE A 27 0.90 -2.33 11.64
CA ILE A 27 0.98 -3.77 11.89
C ILE A 27 2.45 -4.12 11.96
N PHE A 28 2.90 -4.60 13.12
CA PHE A 28 4.28 -5.01 13.35
C PHE A 28 4.30 -6.47 13.79
N THR A 29 5.13 -7.28 13.13
CA THR A 29 5.27 -8.71 13.41
C THR A 29 6.60 -8.96 14.09
N ASN A 30 6.61 -9.77 15.14
CA ASN A 30 7.84 -10.27 15.75
C ASN A 30 8.37 -11.44 14.93
N GLU A 31 9.68 -11.56 14.75
CA GLU A 31 10.27 -12.81 14.24
C GLU A 31 10.19 -12.97 12.70
N GLN A 32 9.42 -12.13 11.99
CA GLN A 32 9.09 -12.38 10.57
C GLN A 32 10.29 -12.13 9.64
N GLY A 33 10.73 -13.18 8.98
CA GLY A 33 11.72 -13.13 7.92
C GLY A 33 11.15 -12.63 6.59
N TYR A 34 12.03 -12.09 5.74
CA TYR A 34 11.68 -11.61 4.40
C TYR A 34 10.96 -12.68 3.56
N GLY A 35 11.39 -13.93 3.69
CA GLY A 35 10.85 -15.07 2.95
C GLY A 35 9.60 -15.70 3.56
N ASP A 36 9.00 -15.17 4.62
CA ASP A 36 7.87 -15.81 5.30
C ASP A 36 6.50 -15.48 4.68
N VAL A 37 6.44 -14.50 3.78
CA VAL A 37 5.19 -14.03 3.20
C VAL A 37 5.12 -14.37 1.72
N GLY A 38 3.97 -14.86 1.25
CA GLY A 38 3.75 -15.30 -0.13
C GLY A 38 4.12 -14.25 -1.17
N CYS A 39 3.83 -12.97 -0.91
CA CYS A 39 4.19 -11.89 -1.82
C CYS A 39 5.71 -11.73 -2.05
N TYR A 40 6.57 -12.23 -1.15
CA TYR A 40 8.03 -12.30 -1.32
C TYR A 40 8.54 -13.65 -1.83
N GLY A 41 7.64 -14.56 -2.25
CA GLY A 41 7.99 -15.82 -2.89
C GLY A 41 7.85 -17.06 -2.01
N ASN A 42 7.21 -16.97 -0.84
CA ASN A 42 6.91 -18.16 -0.05
C ASN A 42 5.76 -18.97 -0.67
N GLU A 43 6.03 -20.20 -1.10
CA GLU A 43 5.01 -21.10 -1.66
C GLU A 43 4.38 -22.04 -0.61
N ASN A 44 4.97 -22.12 0.58
CA ASN A 44 4.56 -23.05 1.64
C ASN A 44 3.59 -22.43 2.65
N LEU A 45 3.70 -21.11 2.89
CA LEU A 45 2.88 -20.38 3.86
C LEU A 45 1.70 -19.68 3.19
N TYR A 46 0.51 -19.83 3.78
CA TYR A 46 -0.71 -19.22 3.27
C TYR A 46 -0.94 -17.83 3.88
N THR A 47 -0.64 -16.77 3.13
CA THR A 47 -0.71 -15.37 3.60
C THR A 47 -1.60 -14.45 2.74
N PRO A 48 -2.86 -14.85 2.43
CA PRO A 48 -3.66 -14.21 1.39
C PRO A 48 -3.95 -12.71 1.64
N ARG A 49 -4.01 -12.28 2.91
CA ARG A 49 -4.26 -10.88 3.27
C ARG A 49 -3.04 -9.99 3.03
N PHE A 50 -1.84 -10.49 3.32
CA PHE A 50 -0.60 -9.78 2.98
C PHE A 50 -0.39 -9.76 1.47
N ASP A 51 -0.73 -10.86 0.78
CA ASP A 51 -0.60 -10.95 -0.68
C ASP A 51 -1.56 -10.00 -1.39
N GLN A 52 -2.80 -9.87 -0.89
CA GLN A 52 -3.75 -8.88 -1.37
C GLN A 52 -3.23 -7.45 -1.12
N LEU A 53 -2.73 -7.16 0.08
CA LEU A 53 -2.19 -5.83 0.41
C LEU A 53 -1.04 -5.45 -0.52
N ALA A 54 -0.13 -6.39 -0.80
CA ALA A 54 1.00 -6.21 -1.71
C ALA A 54 0.59 -5.98 -3.18
N LYS A 55 -0.59 -6.45 -3.60
CA LYS A 55 -1.14 -6.20 -4.94
C LYS A 55 -1.83 -4.84 -5.04
N GLU A 56 -2.49 -4.42 -3.96
CA GLU A 56 -3.31 -3.20 -3.94
C GLU A 56 -2.51 -1.96 -3.51
N ARG A 57 -1.37 -2.13 -2.86
CA ARG A 57 -0.57 -1.05 -2.25
C ARG A 57 0.91 -1.18 -2.59
N PRO A 58 1.68 -0.09 -2.47
CA PRO A 58 3.13 -0.16 -2.61
C PRO A 58 3.73 -1.17 -1.64
N ARG A 59 4.66 -1.97 -2.16
CA ARG A 59 5.43 -2.95 -1.39
C ARG A 59 6.91 -2.62 -1.51
N PHE A 60 7.61 -2.60 -0.38
CA PHE A 60 9.06 -2.45 -0.36
C PHE A 60 9.73 -3.79 -0.60
N THR A 61 10.63 -3.87 -1.57
CA THR A 61 11.43 -5.10 -1.82
C THR A 61 12.80 -5.07 -1.16
N ASN A 62 13.21 -3.90 -0.62
CA ASN A 62 14.47 -3.68 0.07
C ASN A 62 14.23 -2.82 1.33
N PHE A 63 13.92 -3.45 2.46
CA PHE A 63 13.73 -2.80 3.76
C PHE A 63 14.62 -3.51 4.79
N TYR A 64 15.45 -2.75 5.50
CA TYR A 64 16.43 -3.28 6.46
C TYR A 64 16.04 -2.89 7.88
N ALA A 65 16.15 -3.83 8.81
CA ALA A 65 15.92 -3.64 10.23
C ALA A 65 17.09 -4.24 11.02
N GLN A 66 17.24 -3.80 12.28
CA GLN A 66 18.16 -4.45 13.21
C GLN A 66 17.73 -5.91 13.45
N PRO A 67 18.67 -6.87 13.54
CA PRO A 67 18.35 -8.28 13.69
C PRO A 67 18.02 -8.68 15.14
N ILE A 68 17.98 -7.71 16.06
CA ILE A 68 17.76 -7.93 17.49
C ILE A 68 16.52 -7.13 17.91
N CYS A 69 15.67 -7.76 18.69
CA CYS A 69 14.47 -7.14 19.28
C CYS A 69 14.78 -6.37 20.57
N ASP A 70 15.92 -5.67 20.61
CA ASP A 70 16.38 -4.80 21.69
C ASP A 70 16.96 -3.51 21.11
N PRO A 71 16.89 -2.38 21.85
CA PRO A 71 17.42 -1.09 21.40
C PRO A 71 18.95 -1.04 21.29
#